data_AF-A0A419G2U4-F1
#
_entry.id   AF-A0A419G2U4-F1
#
_cell.length_a   1.000
_cell.length_b   1.000
_cell.length_c   1.000
_cell.angle_alpha   90.00
_cell.angle_beta   90.00
_cell.angle_gamma   90.00
#
_symmetry.space_group_name_H-M   'P 1'
#
loop_
_entity.id
_entity.type
_entity.pdbx_description
1 polymer ?
#
loop_
_entity_poly.entity_id
_entity_poly.type
_entity_poly.pdbx_seq_one_letter_code
_entity_poly.pdbx_strand_id
1 'polypeptide(L)'
;MDRFRLQNLMGLKNGYWRLLIAGLLLFFGLLSIPVYSASGGLLGGVVGDTVGTVDGALGGVVGDTVGTVDGALGGVAGDTVGTVDGALGGVAGDTVGTVDDALGGVVGDTVGAVDDALGGVAGDAVGTVDDALGGGTLEDLNKVVDGLLGENGTNDGSAGGNVTGNVYVNPPPVPPPAKKKVVVIFQVGNKNYYINGAFGLMDVAPYIKHDRCYLPARFVAYSLGIKPADVTWSKDTKTATFTRNGTIVGATIGKDVIYVNNKPINIDVLTELVEPGRTMLPYRFIAESFGATVKWDDANKAVIVEYYE
;
A
#
# COMPACT_ATOMS: atom_id res chain seq x y z
N MET A 1 47.63 24.23 -14.02
CA MET A 1 47.84 25.23 -15.09
C MET A 1 46.97 24.83 -16.27
N ASP A 2 46.07 25.63 -16.81
CA ASP A 2 45.53 26.91 -16.37
C ASP A 2 44.28 27.19 -17.22
N ARG A 3 43.46 28.12 -16.75
CA ARG A 3 42.24 28.60 -17.42
C ARG A 3 42.55 29.29 -18.76
N PHE A 4 41.48 29.58 -19.50
CA PHE A 4 41.38 30.36 -20.74
C PHE A 4 41.48 29.58 -22.06
N ARG A 5 40.33 29.38 -22.72
CA ARG A 5 39.92 30.15 -23.91
C ARG A 5 38.67 29.55 -24.53
N LEU A 6 37.53 30.21 -24.35
CA LEU A 6 36.51 30.44 -25.41
C LEU A 6 35.34 31.25 -24.81
N GLN A 7 35.67 32.46 -24.35
CA GLN A 7 34.74 33.59 -24.47
C GLN A 7 35.20 34.40 -25.67
N ASN A 8 34.28 34.60 -26.61
CA ASN A 8 34.05 35.82 -27.40
C ASN A 8 33.71 35.47 -28.84
N LEU A 9 32.41 35.39 -29.13
CA LEU A 9 31.91 35.99 -30.35
C LEU A 9 30.53 36.62 -30.11
N MET A 10 30.53 37.95 -30.23
CA MET A 10 29.39 38.85 -30.37
C MET A 10 28.55 39.15 -29.12
N GLY A 11 28.92 40.26 -28.47
CA GLY A 11 28.04 41.01 -27.61
C GLY A 11 27.01 41.81 -28.40
N LEU A 12 25.77 41.80 -27.92
CA LEU A 12 24.85 42.92 -28.07
C LEU A 12 23.95 42.96 -26.83
N LYS A 13 23.99 44.13 -26.18
CA LYS A 13 23.24 44.49 -24.99
C LYS A 13 21.73 44.58 -25.30
N ASN A 14 20.94 44.50 -24.23
CA ASN A 14 19.58 45.07 -24.05
C ASN A 14 18.41 44.07 -24.01
N GLY A 15 18.00 43.71 -22.79
CA GLY A 15 16.72 44.21 -22.26
C GLY A 15 15.39 43.54 -22.63
N TYR A 16 15.35 42.45 -23.40
CA TYR A 16 14.06 41.86 -23.85
C TYR A 16 13.94 40.33 -23.73
N TRP A 17 14.58 39.70 -22.74
CA TRP A 17 14.39 38.26 -22.46
C TRP A 17 13.52 37.95 -21.22
N ARG A 18 13.21 38.95 -20.37
CA ARG A 18 12.41 38.72 -19.16
C ARG A 18 10.90 38.59 -19.43
N LEU A 19 10.43 38.91 -20.64
CA LEU A 19 9.01 38.84 -21.00
C LEU A 19 8.64 37.67 -21.93
N LEU A 20 9.61 36.92 -22.46
CA LEU A 20 9.34 35.69 -23.23
C LEU A 20 9.37 34.41 -22.38
N ILE A 21 9.90 34.45 -21.16
CA ILE A 21 9.80 33.34 -20.20
C ILE A 21 8.55 33.46 -19.30
N ALA A 22 7.95 34.65 -19.21
CA ALA A 22 6.68 34.86 -18.48
C ALA A 22 5.43 34.43 -19.28
N GLY A 23 5.56 34.09 -20.57
CA GLY A 23 4.44 33.67 -21.44
C GLY A 23 4.30 32.16 -21.64
N LEU A 24 5.21 31.34 -21.10
CA LEU A 24 5.21 29.87 -21.25
C LEU A 24 5.11 29.14 -19.90
N LEU A 25 4.49 29.79 -18.90
CA LEU A 25 4.26 29.26 -17.56
C LEU A 25 2.77 29.36 -17.15
N LEU A 26 1.87 29.14 -18.10
CA LEU A 26 0.43 29.02 -17.82
C LEU A 26 -0.22 27.77 -18.46
N PHE A 27 0.56 26.73 -18.82
CA PHE A 27 0.00 25.55 -19.48
C PHE A 27 0.53 24.18 -19.08
N PHE A 28 1.22 24.04 -17.93
CA PHE A 28 1.41 22.72 -17.31
C PHE A 28 1.10 22.82 -15.82
N GLY A 29 0.12 22.02 -15.40
CA GLY A 29 -0.39 21.98 -14.04
C GLY A 29 0.68 21.56 -13.03
N LEU A 30 0.57 22.16 -11.85
CA LEU A 30 0.92 21.64 -10.54
C LEU A 30 1.86 20.40 -10.56
N LEU A 31 3.13 20.62 -10.84
CA LEU A 31 4.17 19.63 -10.53
C LEU A 31 4.70 20.00 -9.14
N SER A 32 4.37 19.19 -8.13
CA SER A 32 5.04 19.24 -6.83
C SER A 32 6.53 19.08 -7.08
N ILE A 33 7.28 20.15 -6.82
CA ILE A 33 8.74 20.12 -6.90
C ILE A 33 9.19 19.44 -5.61
N PRO A 34 9.88 18.27 -5.65
CA PRO A 34 10.50 17.74 -4.45
C PRO A 34 11.51 18.79 -3.94
N VAL A 35 11.34 19.22 -2.69
CA VAL A 35 12.28 20.15 -2.07
C VAL A 35 13.58 19.39 -1.85
N TYR A 36 14.56 19.62 -2.71
CA TYR A 36 15.93 19.18 -2.47
C TYR A 36 16.54 20.12 -1.44
N SER A 37 16.57 19.67 -0.17
CA SER A 37 17.18 20.36 0.98
C SER A 37 16.49 21.66 1.40
N ALA A 38 15.71 21.60 2.49
CA ALA A 38 15.24 22.78 3.21
C ALA A 38 16.30 23.18 4.25
N SER A 39 17.45 23.69 3.78
CA SER A 39 18.50 24.22 4.67
C SER A 39 18.18 25.67 5.01
N GLY A 40 17.46 25.91 6.11
CA GLY A 40 17.27 27.24 6.68
C GLY A 40 15.90 27.43 7.33
N GLY A 41 15.90 27.83 8.60
CA GLY A 41 14.73 27.93 9.46
C GLY A 41 13.52 28.64 8.82
N LEU A 42 12.59 27.83 8.31
CA LEU A 42 11.30 28.29 7.83
C LEU A 42 10.41 28.49 9.05
N LEU A 43 10.09 29.76 9.34
CA LEU A 43 9.14 30.13 10.41
C LEU A 43 7.78 29.42 10.29
N GLY A 44 7.43 28.90 9.10
CA GLY A 44 6.17 28.21 8.81
C GLY A 44 6.24 26.68 8.70
N GLY A 45 7.39 26.05 8.99
CA GLY A 45 7.58 24.60 8.81
C GLY A 45 7.78 24.17 7.35
N VAL A 46 7.87 22.85 7.13
CA VAL A 46 8.01 22.21 5.81
C VAL A 46 6.72 21.47 5.49
N VAL A 47 6.15 21.66 4.30
CA VAL A 47 4.96 20.95 3.83
C VAL A 47 5.23 20.32 2.46
N GLY A 48 4.91 19.03 2.35
CA GLY A 48 5.17 18.18 1.20
C GLY A 48 6.37 17.25 1.40
N ASP A 49 6.46 16.24 0.54
CA ASP A 49 7.49 15.21 0.66
C ASP A 49 8.90 15.79 0.43
N THR A 50 9.83 15.36 1.26
CA THR A 50 11.20 15.87 1.28
C THR A 50 12.21 14.73 1.09
N VAL A 51 13.24 14.99 0.28
CA VAL A 51 14.42 14.13 0.21
C VAL A 51 15.65 14.96 0.60
N GLY A 52 16.35 14.55 1.65
CA GLY A 52 17.50 15.25 2.20
C GLY A 52 17.31 15.70 3.65
N THR A 53 18.01 16.76 4.06
CA THR A 53 17.98 17.28 5.42
C THR A 53 16.94 18.40 5.57
N VAL A 54 16.09 18.29 6.59
CA VAL A 54 15.28 19.38 7.13
C VAL A 54 15.94 19.85 8.42
N ASP A 55 16.26 21.14 8.51
CA ASP A 55 16.92 21.74 9.67
C ASP A 55 16.12 22.96 10.14
N GLY A 56 15.73 22.98 11.41
CA GLY A 56 15.12 24.13 12.07
C GLY A 56 13.69 24.45 11.61
N ALA A 57 12.88 23.42 11.35
CA ALA A 57 11.48 23.57 10.96
C ALA A 57 10.59 23.91 12.16
N LEU A 58 10.54 25.19 12.52
CA LEU A 58 9.78 25.66 13.69
C LEU A 58 8.29 25.25 13.67
N GLY A 59 7.67 25.29 12.50
CA GLY A 59 6.27 24.87 12.30
C GLY A 59 6.06 23.35 12.18
N GLY A 60 7.13 22.56 12.28
CA GLY A 60 7.11 21.11 12.05
C GLY A 60 7.30 20.74 10.58
N VAL A 61 7.25 19.43 10.33
CA VAL A 61 7.34 18.81 9.00
C VAL A 61 6.04 18.06 8.74
N VAL A 62 5.41 18.31 7.60
CA VAL A 62 4.20 17.60 7.16
C VAL A 62 4.43 17.04 5.76
N GLY A 63 4.42 15.71 5.62
CA GLY A 63 4.77 14.99 4.39
C GLY A 63 5.89 13.99 4.63
N ASP A 64 6.09 13.09 3.68
CA ASP A 64 7.04 11.99 3.85
C ASP A 64 8.49 12.48 3.71
N THR A 65 9.38 12.00 4.56
CA THR A 65 10.80 12.41 4.53
C THR A 65 11.71 11.21 4.28
N VAL A 66 12.56 11.32 3.27
CA VAL A 66 13.71 10.42 3.10
C VAL A 66 14.98 11.21 3.40
N GLY A 67 15.54 11.03 4.59
CA GLY A 67 16.71 11.78 5.05
C GLY A 67 16.66 12.11 6.53
N THR A 68 17.15 13.29 6.91
CA THR A 68 17.26 13.70 8.32
C THR A 68 16.30 14.85 8.60
N VAL A 69 15.51 14.74 9.66
CA VAL A 69 14.79 15.86 10.24
C VAL A 69 15.49 16.23 11.54
N ASP A 70 16.00 17.45 11.63
CA ASP A 70 16.69 18.01 12.79
C ASP A 70 15.95 19.30 13.23
N GLY A 71 15.50 19.34 14.48
CA GLY A 71 14.90 20.53 15.07
C GLY A 71 13.51 20.89 14.51
N ALA A 72 12.65 19.89 14.32
CA ALA A 72 11.25 20.08 13.95
C ALA A 72 10.37 20.35 15.18
N LEU A 73 10.39 21.59 15.69
CA LEU A 73 9.71 21.94 16.93
C LEU A 73 8.19 21.63 16.92
N GLY A 74 7.53 21.82 15.77
CA GLY A 74 6.11 21.51 15.58
C GLY A 74 5.79 20.01 15.48
N GLY A 75 6.81 19.15 15.51
CA GLY A 75 6.71 17.71 15.27
C GLY A 75 6.87 17.32 13.81
N VAL A 76 6.85 16.02 13.55
CA VAL A 76 6.92 15.41 12.21
C VAL A 76 5.63 14.64 11.98
N ALA A 77 4.93 14.92 10.89
CA ALA A 77 3.71 14.24 10.48
C ALA A 77 3.86 13.71 9.04
N GLY A 78 4.00 12.39 8.89
CA GLY A 78 4.34 11.72 7.63
C GLY A 78 5.38 10.63 7.86
N ASP A 79 5.56 9.75 6.89
CA ASP A 79 6.46 8.62 7.04
C ASP A 79 7.91 9.07 6.88
N THR A 80 8.81 8.55 7.71
CA THR A 80 10.23 8.89 7.65
C THR A 80 11.10 7.68 7.38
N VAL A 81 11.94 7.76 6.35
CA VAL A 81 13.06 6.85 6.13
C VAL A 81 14.35 7.62 6.41
N GLY A 82 14.93 7.39 7.60
CA GLY A 82 16.13 8.08 8.06
C GLY A 82 16.07 8.48 9.53
N THR A 83 16.59 9.65 9.88
CA THR A 83 16.74 10.07 11.28
C THR A 83 15.81 11.23 11.59
N VAL A 84 15.07 11.14 12.69
CA VAL A 84 14.34 12.26 13.28
C VAL A 84 15.01 12.58 14.61
N ASP A 85 15.45 13.83 14.74
CA ASP A 85 16.15 14.37 15.91
C ASP A 85 15.50 15.72 16.28
N GLY A 86 15.19 15.92 17.56
CA GLY A 86 14.61 17.17 18.06
C GLY A 86 13.17 17.45 17.58
N ALA A 87 12.35 16.41 17.41
CA ALA A 87 10.94 16.53 17.07
C ALA A 87 10.06 16.77 18.31
N LEU A 88 10.13 17.98 18.87
CA LEU A 88 9.47 18.31 20.15
C LEU A 88 7.95 18.04 20.15
N GLY A 89 7.27 18.31 19.03
CA GLY A 89 5.84 18.03 18.86
C GLY A 89 5.47 16.54 18.76
N GLY A 90 6.47 15.65 18.75
CA GLY A 90 6.35 14.22 18.51
C GLY A 90 6.49 13.85 17.03
N VAL A 91 6.47 12.54 16.78
CA VAL A 91 6.52 11.94 15.44
C VAL A 91 5.23 11.18 15.21
N ALA A 92 4.52 11.47 14.12
CA ALA A 92 3.30 10.82 13.72
C ALA A 92 3.42 10.30 12.28
N GLY A 93 3.53 8.98 12.13
CA GLY A 93 3.85 8.30 10.87
C GLY A 93 4.82 7.16 11.09
N ASP A 94 4.98 6.30 10.09
CA ASP A 94 5.87 5.14 10.21
C ASP A 94 7.32 5.59 10.02
N THR A 95 8.23 5.05 10.83
CA THR A 95 9.65 5.39 10.75
C THR A 95 10.51 4.15 10.46
N VAL A 96 11.34 4.22 9.43
CA VAL A 96 12.44 3.28 9.19
C VAL A 96 13.75 4.02 9.46
N GLY A 97 14.32 3.84 10.64
CA GLY A 97 15.54 4.51 11.08
C GLY A 97 15.53 4.88 12.57
N THR A 98 16.06 6.05 12.93
CA THR A 98 16.16 6.45 14.35
C THR A 98 15.23 7.62 14.64
N VAL A 99 14.55 7.56 15.79
CA VAL A 99 13.83 8.68 16.36
C VAL A 99 14.49 9.00 17.69
N ASP A 100 14.96 10.23 17.82
CA ASP A 100 15.65 10.76 19.00
C ASP A 100 14.98 12.09 19.39
N ASP A 101 14.95 12.39 20.68
CA ASP A 101 14.38 13.63 21.24
C ASP A 101 12.91 13.91 20.80
N ALA A 102 12.10 12.85 20.65
CA ALA A 102 10.68 12.95 20.31
C ALA A 102 9.80 13.18 21.54
N LEU A 103 9.91 14.37 22.15
CA LEU A 103 9.24 14.68 23.42
C LEU A 103 7.71 14.45 23.39
N GLY A 104 7.04 14.76 22.28
CA GLY A 104 5.60 14.53 22.10
C GLY A 104 5.20 13.06 21.97
N GLY A 105 6.18 12.16 21.93
CA GLY A 105 6.02 10.73 21.68
C GLY A 105 6.09 10.37 20.20
N VAL A 106 6.06 9.07 19.93
CA VAL A 106 6.07 8.47 18.60
C VAL A 106 4.75 7.71 18.39
N VAL A 107 4.03 8.01 17.31
CA VAL A 107 2.77 7.38 16.92
C VAL A 107 2.94 6.82 15.51
N GLY A 108 2.89 5.50 15.36
CA GLY A 108 3.22 4.80 14.11
C GLY A 108 4.21 3.66 14.34
N ASP A 109 4.40 2.83 13.33
CA ASP A 109 5.30 1.68 13.43
C ASP A 109 6.73 2.14 13.21
N THR A 110 7.66 1.64 14.02
CA THR A 110 9.09 1.97 13.90
C THR A 110 9.93 0.72 13.65
N VAL A 111 10.71 0.73 12.57
CA VAL A 111 11.78 -0.25 12.33
C VAL A 111 13.12 0.45 12.55
N GLY A 112 13.71 0.25 13.73
CA GLY A 112 14.95 0.90 14.15
C GLY A 112 14.94 1.29 15.62
N ALA A 113 15.60 2.39 15.99
CA ALA A 113 15.74 2.80 17.39
C ALA A 113 14.83 4.00 17.71
N VAL A 114 14.19 3.96 18.87
CA VAL A 114 13.54 5.12 19.49
C VAL A 114 14.24 5.41 20.80
N ASP A 115 14.71 6.64 20.97
CA ASP A 115 15.35 7.15 22.17
C ASP A 115 14.65 8.44 22.61
N ASP A 116 14.66 8.71 23.92
CA ASP A 116 14.13 9.95 24.52
C ASP A 116 12.69 10.33 24.12
N ALA A 117 11.82 9.33 23.90
CA ALA A 117 10.40 9.51 23.55
C ALA A 117 9.51 9.69 24.79
N LEU A 118 9.58 10.87 25.44
CA LEU A 118 8.87 11.14 26.70
C LEU A 118 7.34 10.93 26.62
N GLY A 119 6.71 11.28 25.50
CA GLY A 119 5.28 11.06 25.26
C GLY A 119 4.89 9.59 25.06
N GLY A 120 5.87 8.70 24.97
CA GLY A 120 5.71 7.28 24.73
C GLY A 120 5.80 6.87 23.28
N VAL A 121 5.77 5.55 23.04
CA VAL A 121 5.70 4.96 21.70
C VAL A 121 4.37 4.21 21.56
N ALA A 122 3.56 4.61 20.60
CA ALA A 122 2.28 4.02 20.26
C ALA A 122 2.31 3.47 18.83
N GLY A 123 2.67 2.20 18.70
CA GLY A 123 2.82 1.48 17.44
C GLY A 123 3.70 0.24 17.63
N ASP A 124 3.91 -0.55 16.58
CA ASP A 124 4.81 -1.69 16.64
C ASP A 124 6.26 -1.22 16.45
N ALA A 125 7.12 -1.51 17.42
CA ALA A 125 8.55 -1.23 17.33
C ALA A 125 9.34 -2.53 17.05
N VAL A 126 10.04 -2.56 15.92
CA VAL A 126 11.04 -3.59 15.58
C VAL A 126 12.43 -2.98 15.74
N GLY A 127 12.96 -3.06 16.97
CA GLY A 127 14.29 -2.56 17.34
C GLY A 127 14.36 -2.19 18.82
N THR A 128 15.12 -1.15 19.19
CA THR A 128 15.26 -0.70 20.59
C THR A 128 14.33 0.47 20.87
N VAL A 129 13.69 0.45 22.04
CA VAL A 129 13.00 1.62 22.61
C VAL A 129 13.66 1.87 23.96
N ASP A 130 14.38 2.97 24.08
CA ASP A 130 15.05 3.40 25.30
C ASP A 130 14.47 4.74 25.79
N ASP A 131 14.55 5.00 27.09
CA ASP A 131 14.16 6.26 27.76
C ASP A 131 12.76 6.83 27.39
N ALA A 132 11.84 5.98 26.93
CA ALA A 132 10.43 6.31 26.68
C ALA A 132 9.59 6.21 27.97
N LEU A 133 8.93 7.32 28.36
CA LEU A 133 8.22 7.43 29.66
C LEU A 133 6.68 7.36 29.55
N GLY A 134 6.12 7.60 28.35
CA GLY A 134 4.68 7.59 28.09
C GLY A 134 4.19 6.31 27.41
N GLY A 135 2.87 6.11 27.34
CA GLY A 135 2.23 5.01 26.59
C GLY A 135 1.74 3.81 27.42
N GLY A 136 2.10 3.72 28.70
CA GLY A 136 1.57 2.71 29.61
C GLY A 136 0.11 2.96 29.97
N THR A 137 -0.73 1.93 29.89
CA THR A 137 -2.10 1.97 30.42
C THR A 137 -2.08 1.95 31.96
N LEU A 138 -3.22 2.21 32.62
CA LEU A 138 -3.34 2.04 34.09
C LEU A 138 -2.99 0.60 34.54
N GLU A 139 -3.11 -0.37 33.63
CA GLU A 139 -2.72 -1.77 33.83
C GLU A 139 -1.19 -1.95 33.87
N ASP A 140 -0.46 -1.12 33.13
CA ASP A 140 1.01 -1.14 33.10
C ASP A 140 1.61 -0.42 34.32
N LEU A 141 0.91 0.60 34.84
CA LEU A 141 1.22 1.21 36.15
C LEU A 141 1.01 0.23 37.31
N ASN A 142 -0.02 -0.61 37.26
CA ASN A 142 -0.25 -1.64 38.28
C ASN A 142 0.84 -2.71 38.28
N LYS A 143 1.39 -3.09 37.12
CA LYS A 143 2.54 -4.01 37.03
C LYS A 143 3.82 -3.40 37.61
N VAL A 144 4.03 -2.09 37.42
CA VAL A 144 5.14 -1.35 38.04
C VAL A 144 4.99 -1.30 39.57
N VAL A 145 3.77 -1.08 40.07
CA VAL A 145 3.46 -1.10 41.51
C VAL A 145 3.59 -2.51 42.10
N ASP A 146 3.11 -3.54 41.43
CA ASP A 146 3.22 -4.94 41.86
C ASP A 146 4.69 -5.42 41.87
N GLY A 147 5.49 -4.97 40.90
CA GLY A 147 6.94 -5.18 40.89
C GLY A 147 7.67 -4.49 42.06
N LEU A 148 7.13 -3.38 42.56
CA LEU A 148 7.65 -2.66 43.74
C LEU A 148 7.22 -3.30 45.08
N LEU A 149 6.12 -4.06 45.09
CA LEU A 149 5.51 -4.64 46.30
C LEU A 149 5.78 -6.14 46.52
N GLY A 150 6.43 -6.83 45.57
CA GLY A 150 7.13 -8.09 45.79
C GLY A 150 6.25 -9.30 46.12
N GLU A 151 5.79 -10.00 45.08
CA GLU A 151 5.51 -11.44 45.16
C GLU A 151 6.43 -12.22 44.21
N ASN A 152 6.99 -13.32 44.72
CA ASN A 152 7.92 -14.22 44.05
C ASN A 152 7.24 -14.97 42.89
N GLY A 153 7.19 -14.35 41.72
CA GLY A 153 7.27 -14.98 40.41
C GLY A 153 8.38 -14.24 39.65
N THR A 154 9.05 -14.88 38.70
CA THR A 154 10.19 -14.31 37.97
C THR A 154 9.80 -13.01 37.25
N ASN A 155 9.91 -11.90 37.96
CA ASN A 155 9.82 -10.56 37.44
C ASN A 155 11.22 -10.25 36.91
N ASP A 156 11.36 -10.06 35.60
CA ASP A 156 12.46 -9.28 35.04
C ASP A 156 12.23 -7.80 35.41
N GLY A 157 12.23 -7.55 36.72
CA GLY A 157 12.20 -6.23 37.29
C GLY A 157 13.41 -5.48 36.77
N SER A 158 13.15 -4.60 35.82
CA SER A 158 14.10 -3.60 35.41
C SER A 158 13.47 -2.23 35.55
N ALA A 159 13.18 -1.87 36.80
CA ALA A 159 13.28 -0.49 37.20
C ALA A 159 14.79 -0.13 37.18
N GLY A 160 15.30 0.30 36.02
CA GLY A 160 16.67 0.83 35.86
C GLY A 160 17.74 -0.15 35.37
N GLY A 161 17.40 -1.14 34.55
CA GLY A 161 18.39 -2.01 33.89
C GLY A 161 18.06 -2.24 32.42
N ASN A 162 19.09 -2.22 31.60
CA ASN A 162 19.01 -2.42 30.16
C ASN A 162 18.34 -3.79 29.87
N VAL A 163 17.11 -3.78 29.33
CA VAL A 163 16.35 -4.98 29.00
C VAL A 163 16.89 -5.54 27.68
N THR A 164 17.93 -6.36 27.77
CA THR A 164 18.45 -7.17 26.65
C THR A 164 17.71 -8.51 26.56
N GLY A 165 16.39 -8.50 26.67
CA GLY A 165 15.54 -9.68 26.60
C GLY A 165 14.14 -9.33 26.13
N ASN A 166 13.74 -9.85 24.97
CA ASN A 166 12.39 -9.65 24.44
C ASN A 166 11.36 -10.19 25.44
N VAL A 167 10.64 -9.29 26.10
CA VAL A 167 9.45 -9.64 26.88
C VAL A 167 8.36 -10.04 25.89
N TYR A 168 8.20 -11.35 25.66
CA TYR A 168 7.09 -11.87 24.87
C TYR A 168 5.80 -11.75 25.68
N VAL A 169 5.20 -10.56 25.69
CA VAL A 169 3.77 -10.43 25.99
C VAL A 169 3.01 -11.15 24.87
N ASN A 170 2.28 -12.21 25.20
CA ASN A 170 1.39 -12.80 24.21
C ASN A 170 0.35 -11.72 23.87
N PRO A 171 0.32 -11.19 22.63
CA PRO A 171 -0.68 -10.21 22.28
C PRO A 171 -2.06 -10.84 22.54
N PRO A 172 -3.06 -10.07 23.02
CA PRO A 172 -4.43 -10.55 23.03
C PRO A 172 -4.73 -11.13 21.64
N PRO A 173 -5.48 -12.26 21.53
CA PRO A 173 -5.70 -12.91 20.25
C PRO A 173 -6.18 -11.85 19.26
N VAL A 174 -5.32 -11.50 18.29
CA VAL A 174 -5.68 -10.50 17.29
C VAL A 174 -6.95 -11.03 16.64
N PRO A 175 -8.09 -10.32 16.73
CA PRO A 175 -9.28 -10.75 16.03
C PRO A 175 -8.85 -10.92 14.58
N PRO A 176 -9.10 -12.08 13.95
CA PRO A 176 -8.65 -12.34 12.59
C PRO A 176 -9.00 -11.13 11.72
N PRO A 177 -8.07 -10.63 10.88
CA PRO A 177 -8.31 -9.44 10.07
C PRO A 177 -9.68 -9.58 9.40
N ALA A 178 -10.52 -8.55 9.59
CA ALA A 178 -11.88 -8.59 9.08
C ALA A 178 -11.81 -8.79 7.56
N LYS A 179 -12.33 -9.92 7.08
CA LYS A 179 -12.22 -10.27 5.66
C LYS A 179 -12.83 -9.16 4.81
N LYS A 180 -12.07 -8.63 3.88
CA LYS A 180 -12.49 -7.50 3.05
C LYS A 180 -13.43 -8.01 1.96
N LYS A 181 -14.67 -7.53 1.94
CA LYS A 181 -15.63 -7.88 0.89
C LYS A 181 -15.24 -7.18 -0.42
N VAL A 182 -15.06 -7.96 -1.48
CA VAL A 182 -14.86 -7.48 -2.85
C VAL A 182 -16.12 -7.74 -3.66
N VAL A 183 -16.57 -6.72 -4.38
CA VAL A 183 -17.73 -6.78 -5.28
C VAL A 183 -17.28 -6.49 -6.70
N VAL A 184 -17.56 -7.41 -7.62
CA VAL A 184 -17.29 -7.24 -9.05
C VAL A 184 -18.59 -7.25 -9.84
N ILE A 185 -18.72 -6.33 -10.80
CA ILE A 185 -19.91 -6.21 -11.66
C ILE A 185 -19.48 -6.28 -13.12
N PHE A 186 -20.07 -7.22 -13.85
CA PHE A 186 -19.93 -7.34 -15.30
C PHE A 186 -21.30 -7.20 -15.96
N GLN A 187 -21.43 -6.28 -16.92
CA GLN A 187 -22.68 -6.05 -17.62
C GLN A 187 -22.64 -6.64 -19.03
N VAL A 188 -23.73 -7.29 -19.44
CA VAL A 188 -23.86 -7.84 -20.81
C VAL A 188 -23.80 -6.73 -21.84
N GLY A 189 -23.01 -6.94 -22.89
CA GLY A 189 -22.79 -5.98 -23.98
C GLY A 189 -21.84 -4.83 -23.62
N ASN A 190 -21.38 -4.72 -22.37
CA ASN A 190 -20.47 -3.67 -21.93
C ASN A 190 -19.04 -4.20 -21.75
N LYS A 191 -18.06 -3.50 -22.32
CA LYS A 191 -16.64 -3.83 -22.13
C LYS A 191 -16.10 -3.34 -20.78
N ASN A 192 -16.79 -2.38 -20.16
CA ASN A 192 -16.43 -1.92 -18.83
C ASN A 192 -16.95 -2.90 -17.79
N TYR A 193 -16.11 -3.19 -16.81
CA TYR A 193 -16.47 -3.92 -15.60
C TYR A 193 -16.02 -3.12 -14.38
N TYR A 194 -16.55 -3.43 -13.20
CA TYR A 194 -16.27 -2.68 -11.98
C TYR A 194 -15.78 -3.61 -10.88
N ILE A 195 -14.71 -3.24 -10.17
CA ILE A 195 -14.25 -3.88 -8.93
C ILE A 195 -14.33 -2.83 -7.83
N ASN A 196 -15.17 -3.04 -6.81
CA ASN A 196 -15.37 -2.09 -5.71
C ASN A 196 -15.63 -0.64 -6.20
N GLY A 197 -16.35 -0.49 -7.31
CA GLY A 197 -16.66 0.80 -7.93
C GLY A 197 -15.60 1.35 -8.89
N ALA A 198 -14.35 0.85 -8.86
CA ALA A 198 -13.33 1.21 -9.84
C ALA A 198 -13.57 0.46 -11.16
N PHE A 199 -13.54 1.16 -12.29
CA PHE A 199 -13.78 0.53 -13.60
C PHE A 199 -12.50 -0.08 -14.18
N GLY A 200 -12.66 -1.17 -14.91
CA GLY A 200 -11.65 -1.77 -15.78
C GLY A 200 -12.22 -2.03 -17.17
N LEU A 201 -11.34 -2.23 -18.16
CA LEU A 201 -11.72 -2.46 -19.54
C LEU A 201 -11.39 -3.89 -19.98
N MET A 202 -12.36 -4.55 -20.60
CA MET A 202 -12.20 -5.86 -21.25
C MET A 202 -12.06 -5.72 -22.76
N ASP A 203 -11.34 -6.66 -23.37
CA ASP A 203 -11.18 -6.69 -24.83
C ASP A 203 -12.50 -7.07 -25.55
N VAL A 204 -13.26 -7.98 -24.94
CA VAL A 204 -14.52 -8.54 -25.46
C VAL A 204 -15.60 -8.38 -24.40
N ALA A 205 -16.78 -7.91 -24.81
CA ALA A 205 -17.91 -7.72 -23.89
C ALA A 205 -18.54 -9.07 -23.50
N PRO A 206 -19.11 -9.20 -22.29
CA PRO A 206 -19.93 -10.34 -21.92
C PRO A 206 -21.15 -10.47 -22.84
N TYR A 207 -21.56 -11.70 -23.13
CA TYR A 207 -22.74 -11.96 -23.95
C TYR A 207 -23.53 -13.15 -23.41
N ILE A 208 -24.83 -13.21 -23.73
CA ILE A 208 -25.68 -14.35 -23.38
C ILE A 208 -25.79 -15.28 -24.60
N LYS A 209 -25.56 -16.57 -24.39
CA LYS A 209 -25.74 -17.62 -25.39
C LYS A 209 -26.19 -18.90 -24.69
N HIS A 210 -27.19 -19.59 -25.24
CA HIS A 210 -27.80 -20.79 -24.63
C HIS A 210 -28.17 -20.60 -23.15
N ASP A 211 -28.80 -19.47 -22.81
CA ASP A 211 -29.21 -19.12 -21.44
C ASP A 211 -28.06 -19.08 -20.40
N ARG A 212 -26.83 -18.86 -20.89
CA ARG A 212 -25.63 -18.69 -20.07
C ARG A 212 -24.90 -17.40 -20.46
N CYS A 213 -24.40 -16.70 -19.45
CA CYS A 213 -23.60 -15.49 -19.65
C CYS A 213 -22.12 -15.87 -19.80
N TYR A 214 -21.56 -15.61 -20.98
CA TYR A 214 -20.18 -15.87 -21.35
C TYR A 214 -19.31 -14.65 -21.08
N LEU A 215 -18.22 -14.86 -20.35
CA LEU A 215 -17.27 -13.80 -20.01
C LEU A 215 -15.83 -14.18 -20.40
N PRO A 216 -14.97 -13.20 -20.69
CA PRO A 216 -13.57 -13.47 -20.98
C PRO A 216 -12.84 -13.97 -19.72
N ALA A 217 -12.44 -15.24 -19.71
CA ALA A 217 -11.94 -15.93 -18.51
C ALA A 217 -10.74 -15.25 -17.83
N ARG A 218 -9.89 -14.55 -18.61
CA ARG A 218 -8.76 -13.78 -18.09
C ARG A 218 -9.19 -12.64 -17.17
N PHE A 219 -10.17 -11.85 -17.58
CA PHE A 219 -10.60 -10.68 -16.81
C PHE A 219 -11.39 -11.11 -15.57
N VAL A 220 -12.05 -12.26 -15.65
CA VAL A 220 -12.62 -12.95 -14.49
C VAL A 220 -11.53 -13.28 -13.47
N ALA A 221 -10.45 -13.92 -13.91
CA ALA A 221 -9.32 -14.26 -13.04
C ALA A 221 -8.74 -12.99 -12.38
N TYR A 222 -8.50 -11.93 -13.15
CA TYR A 222 -7.96 -10.67 -12.62
C TYR A 222 -8.91 -10.02 -11.61
N SER A 223 -10.22 -10.08 -11.85
CA SER A 223 -11.22 -9.56 -10.92
C SER A 223 -11.31 -10.34 -9.61
N LEU A 224 -10.80 -11.57 -9.58
CA LEU A 224 -10.66 -12.41 -8.39
C LEU A 224 -9.26 -12.26 -7.77
N GLY A 225 -8.48 -11.23 -8.14
CA GLY A 225 -7.13 -11.01 -7.62
C GLY A 225 -6.08 -12.01 -8.10
N ILE A 226 -6.37 -12.79 -9.16
CA ILE A 226 -5.36 -13.68 -9.77
C ILE A 226 -4.38 -12.82 -10.55
N LYS A 227 -3.09 -12.97 -10.27
CA LYS A 227 -2.03 -12.18 -10.91
C LYS A 227 -1.87 -12.62 -12.38
N PRO A 228 -1.42 -11.72 -13.28
CA PRO A 228 -1.17 -12.08 -14.67
C PRO A 228 -0.22 -13.28 -14.85
N ALA A 229 0.75 -13.46 -13.96
CA ALA A 229 1.68 -14.59 -13.97
C ALA A 229 0.99 -15.95 -13.71
N ASP A 230 -0.13 -15.94 -12.99
CA ASP A 230 -0.89 -17.13 -12.62
C ASP A 230 -2.00 -17.46 -13.63
N VAL A 231 -2.05 -16.72 -14.74
CA VAL A 231 -2.94 -16.98 -15.87
C VAL A 231 -2.12 -17.43 -17.07
N THR A 232 -2.17 -18.73 -17.35
CA THR A 232 -1.38 -19.33 -18.43
C THR A 232 -2.26 -19.88 -19.55
N TRP A 233 -1.69 -19.95 -20.75
CA TRP A 233 -2.36 -20.47 -21.94
C TRP A 233 -1.45 -21.46 -22.66
N SER A 234 -1.91 -22.70 -22.80
CA SER A 234 -1.26 -23.73 -23.61
C SER A 234 -1.87 -23.74 -25.02
N LYS A 235 -1.06 -23.40 -26.03
CA LYS A 235 -1.50 -23.42 -27.43
C LYS A 235 -1.74 -24.84 -27.96
N ASP A 236 -0.91 -25.79 -27.53
CA ASP A 236 -0.96 -27.19 -28.02
C ASP A 236 -2.25 -27.87 -27.60
N THR A 237 -2.64 -27.67 -26.33
CA THR A 237 -3.85 -28.26 -25.76
C THR A 237 -5.07 -27.34 -25.85
N LYS A 238 -4.88 -26.08 -26.25
CA LYS A 238 -5.90 -25.01 -26.20
C LYS A 238 -6.54 -24.88 -24.82
N THR A 239 -5.71 -24.87 -23.78
CA THR A 239 -6.15 -24.84 -22.39
C THR A 239 -5.71 -23.54 -21.71
N ALA A 240 -6.67 -22.85 -21.09
CA ALA A 240 -6.42 -21.75 -20.18
C ALA A 240 -6.34 -22.31 -18.75
N THR A 241 -5.29 -21.95 -18.01
CA THR A 241 -5.08 -22.39 -16.63
C THR A 241 -4.95 -21.18 -15.72
N PHE A 242 -5.68 -21.21 -14.61
CA PHE A 242 -5.75 -20.16 -13.61
C PHE A 242 -5.35 -20.73 -12.26
N THR A 243 -4.42 -20.08 -11.56
CA THR A 243 -3.93 -20.56 -10.26
C THR A 243 -4.14 -19.50 -9.19
N ARG A 244 -4.70 -19.87 -8.04
CA ARG A 244 -4.81 -18.98 -6.88
C ARG A 244 -4.82 -19.79 -5.60
N ASN A 245 -3.98 -19.44 -4.62
CA ASN A 245 -3.96 -20.06 -3.29
C ASN A 245 -3.93 -21.60 -3.31
N GLY A 246 -3.19 -22.20 -4.25
CA GLY A 246 -3.10 -23.65 -4.43
C GLY A 246 -4.26 -24.29 -5.22
N THR A 247 -5.33 -23.55 -5.53
CA THR A 247 -6.38 -24.00 -6.44
C THR A 247 -5.97 -23.75 -7.89
N ILE A 248 -6.03 -24.80 -8.71
CA ILE A 248 -5.74 -24.76 -10.14
C ILE A 248 -7.02 -25.06 -10.90
N VAL A 249 -7.41 -24.15 -11.79
CA VAL A 249 -8.57 -24.30 -12.67
C VAL A 249 -8.10 -24.35 -14.12
N GLY A 250 -8.37 -25.45 -14.82
CA GLY A 250 -8.07 -25.65 -16.23
C GLY A 250 -9.34 -25.68 -17.08
N ALA A 251 -9.39 -24.85 -18.12
CA ALA A 251 -10.47 -24.79 -19.08
C ALA A 251 -9.95 -24.98 -20.51
N THR A 252 -10.31 -26.10 -21.13
CA THR A 252 -9.92 -26.44 -22.51
C THR A 252 -11.00 -26.00 -23.48
N ILE A 253 -10.63 -25.36 -24.59
CA ILE A 253 -11.56 -24.88 -25.64
C ILE A 253 -12.35 -26.04 -26.27
N GLY A 254 -13.65 -25.83 -26.50
CA GLY A 254 -14.54 -26.80 -27.13
C GLY A 254 -14.92 -27.97 -26.22
N LYS A 255 -14.76 -27.80 -24.90
CA LYS A 255 -15.14 -28.79 -23.89
C LYS A 255 -16.23 -28.21 -22.98
N ASP A 256 -17.10 -29.08 -22.51
CA ASP A 256 -18.13 -28.87 -21.50
C ASP A 256 -17.68 -29.37 -20.12
N VAL A 257 -16.37 -29.52 -19.93
CA VAL A 257 -15.76 -29.90 -18.66
C VAL A 257 -14.58 -28.96 -18.37
N ILE A 258 -14.53 -28.48 -17.13
CA ILE A 258 -13.35 -27.81 -16.57
C ILE A 258 -12.74 -28.72 -15.50
N TYR A 259 -11.48 -28.49 -15.16
CA TYR A 259 -10.78 -29.24 -14.13
C TYR A 259 -10.39 -28.31 -12.99
N VAL A 260 -10.81 -28.64 -11.76
CA VAL A 260 -10.42 -27.94 -10.54
C VAL A 260 -9.58 -28.89 -9.70
N ASN A 261 -8.30 -28.59 -9.51
CA ASN A 261 -7.36 -29.47 -8.80
C ASN A 261 -7.40 -30.91 -9.35
N ASN A 262 -7.37 -31.05 -10.68
CA ASN A 262 -7.50 -32.31 -11.43
C ASN A 262 -8.84 -33.05 -11.28
N LYS A 263 -9.85 -32.47 -10.63
CA LYS A 263 -11.21 -33.03 -10.57
C LYS A 263 -12.08 -32.42 -11.66
N PRO A 264 -12.78 -33.23 -12.48
CA PRO A 264 -13.66 -32.71 -13.51
C PRO A 264 -14.91 -32.07 -12.91
N ILE A 265 -15.29 -30.91 -13.42
CA ILE A 265 -16.56 -30.23 -13.18
C ILE A 265 -17.22 -30.02 -14.54
N ASN A 266 -18.39 -30.62 -14.73
CA ASN A 266 -19.18 -30.40 -15.93
C ASN A 266 -19.75 -28.99 -15.90
N ILE A 267 -19.64 -28.30 -17.04
CA ILE A 267 -20.23 -27.00 -17.28
C ILE A 267 -21.33 -27.18 -18.32
N ASP A 268 -22.42 -26.43 -18.19
CA ASP A 268 -23.63 -26.67 -19.00
C ASP A 268 -23.47 -26.33 -20.49
N VAL A 269 -22.38 -25.65 -20.86
CA VAL A 269 -22.12 -25.19 -22.22
C VAL A 269 -20.63 -25.25 -22.55
N LEU A 270 -20.31 -25.35 -23.84
CA LEU A 270 -18.94 -25.41 -24.32
C LEU A 270 -18.17 -24.12 -24.06
N THR A 271 -16.89 -24.26 -23.73
CA THR A 271 -15.91 -23.18 -23.76
C THR A 271 -15.63 -22.74 -25.19
N GLU A 272 -15.58 -21.43 -25.43
CA GLU A 272 -15.45 -20.87 -26.78
C GLU A 272 -14.20 -20.00 -26.91
N LEU A 273 -13.64 -19.94 -28.11
CA LEU A 273 -12.61 -18.98 -28.47
C LEU A 273 -13.23 -17.92 -29.35
N VAL A 274 -13.24 -16.67 -28.89
CA VAL A 274 -13.83 -15.52 -29.59
C VAL A 274 -12.73 -14.54 -30.00
N GLU A 275 -12.85 -13.91 -31.16
CA GLU A 275 -11.91 -12.87 -31.63
C GLU A 275 -11.80 -11.72 -30.60
N PRO A 276 -10.60 -11.19 -30.30
CA PRO A 276 -9.30 -11.40 -30.95
C PRO A 276 -8.46 -12.54 -30.33
N GLY A 277 -9.10 -13.62 -29.88
CA GLY A 277 -8.43 -14.75 -29.20
C GLY A 277 -8.62 -14.74 -27.68
N ARG A 278 -9.87 -14.66 -27.24
CA ARG A 278 -10.26 -14.72 -25.83
C ARG A 278 -11.07 -15.99 -25.56
N THR A 279 -10.68 -16.71 -24.51
CA THR A 279 -11.43 -17.84 -23.97
C THR A 279 -12.66 -17.31 -23.25
N MET A 280 -13.84 -17.65 -23.77
CA MET A 280 -15.13 -17.31 -23.21
C MET A 280 -15.69 -18.53 -22.49
N LEU A 281 -16.12 -18.34 -21.24
CA LEU A 281 -16.65 -19.40 -20.40
C LEU A 281 -17.81 -18.86 -19.55
N PRO A 282 -18.79 -19.69 -19.16
CA PRO A 282 -19.79 -19.29 -18.18
C PRO A 282 -19.11 -18.93 -16.86
N TYR A 283 -19.15 -17.63 -16.55
CA TYR A 283 -18.41 -17.01 -15.46
C TYR A 283 -18.48 -17.77 -14.12
N ARG A 284 -19.69 -18.26 -13.81
CA ARG A 284 -20.05 -18.87 -12.52
C ARG A 284 -19.05 -19.95 -12.08
N PHE A 285 -18.71 -20.88 -12.97
CA PHE A 285 -17.90 -22.03 -12.60
C PHE A 285 -16.47 -21.66 -12.22
N ILE A 286 -15.88 -20.67 -12.89
CA ILE A 286 -14.52 -20.20 -12.54
C ILE A 286 -14.56 -19.49 -11.18
N ALA A 287 -15.51 -18.57 -10.98
CA ALA A 287 -15.60 -17.79 -9.76
C ALA A 287 -15.89 -18.64 -8.52
N GLU A 288 -16.84 -19.57 -8.62
CA GLU A 288 -17.18 -20.49 -7.53
C GLU A 288 -16.02 -21.44 -7.19
N SER A 289 -15.21 -21.83 -8.19
CA SER A 289 -14.00 -22.64 -7.95
C SER A 289 -12.97 -21.93 -7.07
N PHE A 290 -12.99 -20.58 -7.05
CA PHE A 290 -12.13 -19.76 -6.19
C PHE A 290 -12.85 -19.23 -4.94
N GLY A 291 -14.03 -19.77 -4.61
CA GLY A 291 -14.78 -19.42 -3.40
C GLY A 291 -15.58 -18.12 -3.49
N ALA A 292 -15.78 -17.57 -4.69
CA ALA A 292 -16.64 -16.41 -4.90
C ALA A 292 -18.12 -16.83 -5.05
N THR A 293 -19.02 -15.96 -4.62
CA THR A 293 -20.46 -16.09 -4.83
C THR A 293 -20.87 -15.30 -6.07
N VAL A 294 -21.71 -15.89 -6.93
CA VAL A 294 -22.16 -15.26 -8.18
C VAL A 294 -23.67 -15.08 -8.18
N LYS A 295 -24.11 -13.85 -8.43
CA LYS A 295 -25.52 -13.46 -8.56
C LYS A 295 -25.81 -12.92 -9.95
N TRP A 296 -27.01 -13.18 -10.44
CA TRP A 296 -27.53 -12.57 -11.67
C TRP A 296 -28.47 -11.43 -11.30
N ASP A 297 -28.21 -10.26 -11.86
CA ASP A 297 -29.12 -9.12 -11.83
C ASP A 297 -29.82 -9.03 -13.18
N ASP A 298 -31.09 -9.45 -13.19
CA ASP A 298 -31.88 -9.49 -14.41
C ASP A 298 -32.30 -8.10 -14.90
N ALA A 299 -32.46 -7.13 -13.99
CA ALA A 299 -32.88 -5.77 -14.35
C ALA A 299 -31.77 -5.04 -15.12
N ASN A 300 -30.52 -5.20 -14.67
CA ASN A 300 -29.36 -4.55 -15.30
C ASN A 300 -28.63 -5.45 -16.31
N LYS A 301 -29.10 -6.70 -16.48
CA LYS A 301 -28.41 -7.75 -17.27
C LYS A 301 -26.94 -7.85 -16.87
N ALA A 302 -26.70 -8.01 -15.58
CA ALA A 302 -25.36 -7.99 -14.99
C ALA A 302 -25.08 -9.22 -14.14
N VAL A 303 -23.82 -9.65 -14.16
CA VAL A 303 -23.27 -10.66 -13.26
C VAL A 303 -22.59 -9.92 -12.10
N ILE A 304 -23.05 -10.19 -10.88
CA ILE A 304 -22.48 -9.63 -9.65
C ILE A 304 -21.72 -10.74 -8.93
N VAL A 305 -20.52 -10.43 -8.50
CA VAL A 305 -19.59 -11.37 -7.90
C VAL A 305 -19.19 -10.83 -6.55
N GLU A 306 -19.24 -11.65 -5.52
CA GLU A 306 -18.88 -11.27 -4.17
C GLU A 306 -17.91 -12.30 -3.62
N TYR A 307 -16.75 -11.85 -3.16
CA TYR A 307 -15.81 -12.70 -2.42
C TYR A 307 -15.18 -11.92 -1.27
N TYR A 308 -14.49 -12.64 -0.39
CA TYR A 308 -13.85 -12.09 0.79
C TYR A 308 -12.34 -12.32 0.67
N GLU A 309 -11.57 -11.25 0.77
CA GLU A 309 -10.10 -11.26 0.86
C GLU A 309 -9.64 -11.29 2.32
#